data_AF-A0A7C4CCF5-F1
#
_entry.id   AF-A0A7C4CCF5-F1
#
_cell.length_a   1.000
_cell.length_b   1.000
_cell.length_c   1.000
_cell.angle_alpha   90.00
_cell.angle_beta   90.00
_cell.angle_gamma   90.00
#
_symmetry.space_group_name_H-M   'P 1'
#
loop_
_entity.id
_entity.type
_entity.pdbx_description
1 polymer ?
#
loop_
_entity_poly.entity_id
_entity_poly.type
_entity_poly.pdbx_seq_one_letter_code
_entity_poly.pdbx_strand_id
1 'polypeptide(L)'
;MRGFAVYRVYVGGWSKERVKDYIRARFNEAHGGACEVYFLLVGDQAMIPVPAGWTHPQGGYTQSDHWYADVRGDDGIADVPLGRVPATTTQDVEITAAKLIRYERDQSPDWQARKVLIVNDRVHPAHGNWLEEILGSLGVPYDRQNGALDGVTNQTLKAHIQGSGGYGVLTYFGHGDANPYRWDHWNYLLEHFTTGDVSSLTTANWLPLVYNVACYSAEWAGGHCEAWRGNPGGGGIAGWGFSRRGYTDAAAVMSASLRELPYTLPETRTWLATNLAKLEMLREYPDQFGRANNHTFHLVVTPRSTSGPLTAASSPSMQSRGPCTPTLGPMFGAGSSAQMARPWRMLGSAYTRPARPDYRRCSARKKQIVQDR
;
A
#
# COMPACT_ATOMS: atom_id res chain seq x y z
N MET A 1 -1.48 12.01 22.97
CA MET A 1 -1.89 12.19 21.56
C MET A 1 -0.66 12.13 20.67
N ARG A 2 -0.71 11.45 19.52
CA ARG A 2 0.44 11.27 18.60
C ARG A 2 0.70 12.47 17.65
N GLY A 3 0.33 13.69 18.08
CA GLY A 3 0.66 14.94 17.38
C GLY A 3 -0.19 15.30 16.15
N PHE A 4 -1.33 14.63 15.90
CA PHE A 4 -2.23 15.01 14.81
C PHE A 4 -3.28 16.03 15.24
N ALA A 5 -3.41 17.11 14.46
CA ALA A 5 -4.63 17.88 14.44
C ALA A 5 -5.67 17.12 13.59
N VAL A 6 -6.76 16.66 14.22
CA VAL A 6 -7.80 15.87 13.55
C VAL A 6 -9.02 16.76 13.31
N TYR A 7 -9.38 16.93 12.05
CA TYR A 7 -10.61 17.62 11.64
C TYR A 7 -11.63 16.58 11.18
N ARG A 8 -12.79 16.57 11.82
CA ARG A 8 -13.90 15.66 11.47
C ARG A 8 -14.94 16.44 10.68
N VAL A 9 -15.40 15.85 9.58
CA VAL A 9 -16.48 16.41 8.77
C VAL A 9 -17.54 15.35 8.59
N TYR A 10 -18.74 15.67 9.08
CA TYR A 10 -19.93 14.85 8.91
C TYR A 10 -20.87 15.57 7.95
N VAL A 11 -21.21 14.89 6.88
CA VAL A 11 -22.08 15.40 5.83
C VAL A 11 -23.03 14.27 5.46
N GLY A 12 -24.33 14.55 5.47
CA GLY A 12 -25.31 13.65 4.88
C GLY A 12 -25.20 13.69 3.35
N GLY A 13 -25.05 12.52 2.72
CA GLY A 13 -25.04 12.36 1.27
C GLY A 13 -23.82 12.96 0.58
N TRP A 14 -22.66 12.30 0.68
CA TRP A 14 -21.50 12.67 -0.11
C TRP A 14 -21.74 12.36 -1.60
N SER A 15 -21.51 13.34 -2.48
CA SER A 15 -21.25 13.07 -3.89
C SER A 15 -19.74 12.96 -4.13
N LYS A 16 -19.33 12.30 -5.22
CA LYS A 16 -17.91 12.20 -5.57
C LYS A 16 -17.27 13.58 -5.79
N GLU A 17 -17.99 14.51 -6.40
CA GLU A 17 -17.54 15.88 -6.63
C GLU A 17 -17.30 16.59 -5.29
N ARG A 18 -18.23 16.46 -4.34
CA ARG A 18 -18.12 17.11 -3.04
C ARG A 18 -16.94 16.59 -2.22
N VAL A 19 -16.66 15.29 -2.27
CA VAL A 19 -15.47 14.70 -1.64
C VAL A 19 -14.21 15.25 -2.30
N LYS A 20 -14.16 15.28 -3.63
CA LYS A 20 -13.01 15.77 -4.39
C LYS A 20 -12.70 17.24 -4.12
N ASP A 21 -13.73 18.08 -4.13
CA ASP A 21 -13.60 19.51 -3.89
C ASP A 21 -13.15 19.80 -2.46
N TYR A 22 -13.66 19.03 -1.48
CA TYR A 22 -13.20 19.15 -0.10
C TYR A 22 -11.71 18.82 0.05
N ILE A 23 -11.26 17.70 -0.54
CA ILE A 23 -9.85 17.29 -0.49
C ILE A 23 -8.96 18.33 -1.18
N ARG A 24 -9.36 18.81 -2.36
CA ARG A 24 -8.62 19.84 -3.11
C ARG A 24 -8.53 21.14 -2.33
N ALA A 25 -9.61 21.59 -1.69
CA ALA A 25 -9.62 22.78 -0.85
C ALA A 25 -8.62 22.65 0.31
N ARG A 26 -8.65 21.52 1.03
CA ARG A 26 -7.72 21.26 2.15
C ARG A 26 -6.27 21.14 1.70
N PHE A 27 -6.01 20.54 0.54
CA PHE A 27 -4.67 20.51 -0.05
C PHE A 27 -4.15 21.91 -0.37
N ASN A 28 -4.99 22.77 -0.93
CA ASN A 28 -4.64 24.16 -1.23
C ASN A 28 -4.40 24.99 0.04
N GLU A 29 -5.26 24.83 1.06
CA GLU A 29 -5.06 25.45 2.39
C GLU A 29 -3.76 25.00 3.05
N ALA A 30 -3.34 23.75 2.81
CA ALA A 30 -2.04 23.20 3.22
C ALA A 30 -0.87 23.66 2.32
N HIS A 31 -1.02 24.82 1.68
CA HIS A 31 -0.04 25.44 0.78
C HIS A 31 0.38 24.51 -0.38
N GLY A 32 -0.58 23.81 -0.98
CA GLY A 32 -0.30 22.91 -2.11
C GLY A 32 0.59 21.73 -1.74
N GLY A 33 0.45 21.23 -0.51
CA GLY A 33 1.20 20.08 0.00
C GLY A 33 2.51 20.42 0.74
N ALA A 34 2.79 21.70 1.00
CA ALA A 34 3.93 22.06 1.85
C ALA A 34 3.71 21.61 3.31
N CYS A 35 2.45 21.52 3.74
CA CYS A 35 2.04 20.86 4.98
C CYS A 35 1.48 19.48 4.66
N GLU A 36 1.90 18.45 5.40
CA GLU A 36 1.38 17.10 5.19
C GLU A 36 -0.04 16.98 5.76
N VAL A 37 -1.00 16.67 4.88
CA VAL A 37 -2.41 16.44 5.24
C VAL A 37 -2.82 15.05 4.77
N TYR A 38 -3.43 14.29 5.68
CA TYR A 38 -3.89 12.94 5.41
C TYR A 38 -5.42 12.91 5.34
N PHE A 39 -5.96 12.15 4.40
CA PHE A 39 -7.39 11.94 4.25
C PHE A 39 -7.75 10.50 4.57
N LEU A 40 -8.75 10.33 5.44
CA LEU A 40 -9.33 9.03 5.77
C LEU A 40 -10.83 9.07 5.49
N LEU A 41 -11.26 8.34 4.47
CA LEU A 41 -12.67 8.15 4.18
C LEU A 41 -13.22 7.06 5.12
N VAL A 42 -14.33 7.32 5.80
CA VAL A 42 -14.96 6.35 6.71
C VAL A 42 -16.38 6.10 6.23
N GLY A 43 -16.60 4.90 5.69
CA GLY A 43 -17.84 4.52 5.02
C GLY A 43 -17.58 3.70 3.76
N ASP A 44 -18.54 2.85 3.41
CA ASP A 44 -18.53 2.08 2.17
C ASP A 44 -18.85 2.94 0.93
N GLN A 45 -18.96 2.29 -0.23
CA GLN A 45 -19.27 2.95 -1.50
C GLN A 45 -20.69 3.56 -1.55
N ALA A 46 -21.63 3.06 -0.75
CA ALA A 46 -22.99 3.60 -0.70
C ALA A 46 -23.04 4.93 0.07
N MET A 47 -22.19 5.09 1.09
CA MET A 47 -22.10 6.33 1.89
C MET A 47 -21.16 7.37 1.28
N ILE A 48 -20.01 6.93 0.77
CA ILE A 48 -18.99 7.77 0.13
C ILE A 48 -18.69 7.13 -1.23
N PRO A 49 -19.29 7.64 -2.33
CA PRO A 49 -19.19 7.04 -3.66
C PRO A 49 -17.75 6.75 -4.06
N VAL A 50 -17.54 5.69 -4.83
CA VAL A 50 -16.25 5.41 -5.44
C VAL A 50 -16.29 5.83 -6.91
N PRO A 51 -15.45 6.78 -7.34
CA PRO A 51 -15.45 7.27 -8.71
C PRO A 51 -15.09 6.16 -9.71
N ALA A 52 -15.93 6.01 -10.73
CA ALA A 52 -15.70 5.17 -11.90
C ALA A 52 -15.00 5.98 -13.02
N GLY A 53 -13.90 6.65 -12.67
CA GLY A 53 -13.32 7.72 -13.50
C GLY A 53 -12.41 7.24 -14.65
N TRP A 54 -12.05 5.95 -14.69
CA TRP A 54 -11.07 5.45 -15.64
C TRP A 54 -11.51 4.14 -16.31
N THR A 55 -11.41 4.05 -17.64
CA THR A 55 -11.77 2.85 -18.40
C THR A 55 -10.60 1.86 -18.43
N HIS A 56 -10.84 0.65 -17.94
CA HIS A 56 -9.84 -0.41 -17.93
C HIS A 56 -9.49 -0.88 -19.35
N PRO A 57 -8.24 -1.27 -19.67
CA PRO A 57 -7.85 -1.64 -21.04
C PRO A 57 -8.55 -2.92 -21.52
N GLN A 58 -9.09 -3.70 -20.58
CA GLN A 58 -9.93 -4.89 -20.86
C GLN A 58 -11.43 -4.56 -20.86
N GLY A 59 -11.80 -3.29 -20.97
CA GLY A 59 -13.19 -2.80 -20.96
C GLY A 59 -13.76 -2.55 -19.56
N GLY A 60 -14.81 -1.72 -19.48
CA GLY A 60 -15.51 -1.34 -18.25
C GLY A 60 -14.78 -0.31 -17.39
N TYR A 61 -15.48 0.26 -16.40
CA TYR A 61 -14.93 1.30 -15.53
C TYR A 61 -14.22 0.75 -14.29
N THR A 62 -13.12 1.38 -13.92
CA THR A 62 -12.41 1.13 -12.68
C THR A 62 -12.96 2.03 -11.59
N GLN A 63 -13.49 1.42 -10.54
CA GLN A 63 -13.85 2.12 -9.31
C GLN A 63 -12.58 2.30 -8.46
N SER A 64 -12.21 3.55 -8.19
CA SER A 64 -11.05 3.82 -7.34
C SER A 64 -11.11 5.16 -6.63
N ASP A 65 -10.75 5.14 -5.35
CA ASP A 65 -10.47 6.33 -4.56
C ASP A 65 -9.21 7.09 -5.03
N HIS A 66 -8.37 6.52 -5.92
CA HIS A 66 -7.21 7.21 -6.50
C HIS A 66 -7.61 8.53 -7.16
N TRP A 67 -8.79 8.57 -7.78
CA TRP A 67 -9.31 9.81 -8.38
C TRP A 67 -9.50 10.90 -7.34
N TYR A 68 -9.76 10.59 -6.06
CA TYR A 68 -9.81 11.61 -5.01
C TYR A 68 -8.44 12.20 -4.68
N ALA A 69 -7.37 11.40 -4.80
CA ALA A 69 -6.02 11.81 -4.44
C ALA A 69 -5.30 12.65 -5.51
N ASP A 70 -5.72 12.57 -6.78
CA ASP A 70 -5.17 13.32 -7.93
C ASP A 70 -5.74 14.75 -8.02
N VAL A 71 -5.27 15.66 -7.17
CA VAL A 71 -5.90 16.98 -6.97
C VAL A 71 -5.27 18.10 -7.77
N ARG A 72 -4.06 17.92 -8.31
CA ARG A 72 -3.28 18.90 -9.05
C ARG A 72 -2.78 18.30 -10.36
N GLY A 73 -2.90 19.05 -11.45
CA GLY A 73 -2.27 18.72 -12.72
C GLY A 73 -3.07 17.77 -13.62
N ASP A 74 -4.08 17.07 -13.10
CA ASP A 74 -4.92 16.12 -13.85
C ASP A 74 -4.06 15.12 -14.63
N ASP A 75 -2.97 14.68 -14.00
CA ASP A 75 -1.92 13.85 -14.59
C ASP A 75 -2.06 12.38 -14.19
N GLY A 76 -3.10 12.03 -13.43
CA GLY A 76 -3.31 10.69 -12.92
C GLY A 76 -2.44 10.38 -11.71
N ILE A 77 -1.69 11.31 -11.13
CA ILE A 77 -0.78 11.07 -10.02
C ILE A 77 -1.44 11.51 -8.71
N ALA A 78 -1.38 10.66 -7.69
CA ALA A 78 -1.91 11.02 -6.38
C ALA A 78 -1.02 12.08 -5.69
N ASP A 79 -1.57 13.25 -5.37
CA ASP A 79 -0.87 14.33 -4.65
C ASP A 79 -1.02 14.22 -3.13
N VAL A 80 -2.07 13.54 -2.65
CA VAL A 80 -2.37 13.45 -1.21
C VAL A 80 -2.40 12.01 -0.69
N PRO A 81 -1.98 11.79 0.57
CA PRO A 81 -2.25 10.55 1.29
C PRO A 81 -3.75 10.34 1.46
N LEU A 82 -4.27 9.25 0.92
CA LEU A 82 -5.67 8.89 1.07
C LEU A 82 -5.82 7.40 1.38
N GLY A 83 -6.64 7.09 2.38
CA GLY A 83 -7.07 5.74 2.68
C GLY A 83 -8.56 5.71 2.99
N ARG A 84 -9.13 4.50 3.00
CA ARG A 84 -10.53 4.26 3.36
C ARG A 84 -10.65 3.20 4.44
N VAL A 85 -11.53 3.45 5.41
CA VAL A 85 -12.16 2.46 6.28
C VAL A 85 -13.53 2.15 5.68
N PRO A 86 -13.66 1.11 4.85
CA PRO A 86 -14.97 0.72 4.34
C PRO A 86 -15.75 0.10 5.50
N ALA A 87 -16.94 0.64 5.74
CA ALA A 87 -17.78 0.28 6.87
C ALA A 87 -19.24 0.50 6.48
N THR A 88 -20.09 -0.48 6.75
CA THR A 88 -21.54 -0.37 6.59
C THR A 88 -22.23 -0.22 7.95
N THR A 89 -21.52 -0.57 9.03
CA THR A 89 -22.00 -0.49 10.41
C THR A 89 -21.00 0.22 11.33
N THR A 90 -21.48 0.70 12.48
CA THR A 90 -20.61 1.22 13.55
C THR A 90 -19.60 0.16 14.02
N GLN A 91 -20.02 -1.11 14.06
CA GLN A 91 -19.16 -2.22 14.50
C GLN A 91 -17.95 -2.42 13.57
N ASP A 92 -18.09 -2.23 12.25
CA ASP A 92 -16.97 -2.30 11.31
C ASP A 92 -15.90 -1.22 11.61
N VAL A 93 -16.37 -0.02 11.95
CA VAL A 93 -15.51 1.10 12.34
C VAL A 93 -14.82 0.80 13.66
N GLU A 94 -15.53 0.28 14.65
CA GLU A 94 -14.99 -0.07 15.96
C GLU A 94 -13.93 -1.17 15.87
N ILE A 95 -14.18 -2.24 15.10
CA ILE A 95 -13.19 -3.31 14.85
C ILE A 95 -11.93 -2.73 14.22
N THR A 96 -12.09 -1.92 13.17
CA THR A 96 -10.96 -1.32 12.45
C THR A 96 -10.17 -0.35 13.35
N ALA A 97 -10.87 0.51 14.10
CA ALA A 97 -10.25 1.47 15.00
C ALA A 97 -9.52 0.77 16.15
N ALA A 98 -10.11 -0.26 16.75
CA ALA A 98 -9.48 -1.04 17.82
C ALA A 98 -8.19 -1.70 17.34
N LYS A 99 -8.20 -2.29 16.13
CA LYS A 99 -7.00 -2.85 15.50
C LYS A 99 -5.92 -1.78 15.27
N LEU A 100 -6.27 -0.65 14.68
CA LEU A 100 -5.34 0.45 14.40
C LEU A 100 -4.73 1.03 15.68
N ILE A 101 -5.56 1.33 16.68
CA ILE A 101 -5.12 1.85 17.96
C ILE A 101 -4.18 0.86 18.63
N ARG A 102 -4.53 -0.43 18.65
CA ARG A 102 -3.66 -1.49 19.22
C ARG A 102 -2.34 -1.58 18.46
N TYR A 103 -2.41 -1.66 17.13
CA TYR A 103 -1.23 -1.79 16.27
C TYR A 103 -0.26 -0.63 16.46
N GLU A 104 -0.78 0.60 16.53
CA GLU A 104 0.03 1.78 16.72
C GLU A 104 0.49 1.94 18.17
N ARG A 105 -0.42 1.87 19.17
CA ARG A 105 -0.12 2.15 20.58
C ARG A 105 0.77 1.08 21.19
N ASP A 106 0.45 -0.19 20.97
CA ASP A 106 1.09 -1.33 21.63
C ASP A 106 2.28 -1.79 20.78
N GLN A 107 3.13 -0.82 20.42
CA GLN A 107 4.22 -0.88 19.44
C GLN A 107 5.42 -1.70 19.92
N SER A 108 5.19 -2.89 20.49
CA SER A 108 6.25 -3.73 21.04
C SER A 108 5.83 -5.17 21.38
N PRO A 109 5.28 -5.93 20.43
CA PRO A 109 5.46 -7.38 20.46
C PRO A 109 6.43 -7.79 19.34
N ASP A 110 7.25 -8.81 19.62
CA ASP A 110 8.32 -9.32 18.73
C ASP A 110 7.88 -9.66 17.29
N TRP A 111 6.56 -9.72 17.02
CA TRP A 111 6.00 -9.92 15.69
C TRP A 111 5.81 -8.65 14.84
N GLN A 112 5.72 -7.45 15.44
CA GLN A 112 5.51 -6.20 14.69
C GLN A 112 6.75 -5.78 13.89
N ALA A 113 7.89 -6.41 14.14
CA ALA A 113 9.07 -6.23 13.33
C ALA A 113 9.83 -7.55 13.22
N ARG A 114 10.24 -7.86 11.98
CA ARG A 114 11.32 -8.81 11.57
C ARG A 114 10.89 -10.14 10.98
N LYS A 115 9.63 -10.37 10.60
CA LYS A 115 9.33 -11.53 9.75
C LYS A 115 8.33 -11.23 8.64
N VAL A 116 8.64 -11.67 7.44
CA VAL A 116 7.77 -11.61 6.26
C VAL A 116 7.25 -13.00 5.93
N LEU A 117 5.96 -13.14 5.66
CA LEU A 117 5.43 -14.34 5.02
C LEU A 117 5.30 -14.09 3.53
N ILE A 118 6.03 -14.87 2.74
CA ILE A 118 5.92 -14.87 1.29
C ILE A 118 4.98 -15.99 0.86
N VAL A 119 3.92 -15.64 0.14
CA VAL A 119 3.01 -16.59 -0.50
C VAL A 119 3.02 -16.33 -2.01
N ASN A 120 3.11 -17.39 -2.80
CA ASN A 120 2.96 -17.28 -4.26
C ASN A 120 2.05 -18.36 -4.81
N ASP A 121 1.46 -18.04 -5.95
CA ASP A 121 0.71 -18.95 -6.80
C ASP A 121 1.62 -19.99 -7.46
N ARG A 122 1.11 -21.20 -7.66
CA ARG A 122 1.73 -22.34 -8.36
C ARG A 122 2.36 -21.99 -9.72
N VAL A 123 1.80 -21.04 -10.47
CA VAL A 123 2.34 -20.65 -11.78
C VAL A 123 3.12 -19.33 -11.77
N HIS A 124 3.20 -18.65 -10.62
CA HIS A 124 3.94 -17.39 -10.45
C HIS A 124 5.02 -17.43 -9.36
N PRO A 125 5.90 -18.45 -9.30
CA PRO A 125 6.92 -18.54 -8.25
C PRO A 125 7.98 -17.44 -8.33
N ALA A 126 8.24 -16.91 -9.53
CA ALA A 126 9.32 -15.95 -9.79
C ALA A 126 9.26 -14.70 -8.90
N HIS A 127 8.06 -14.16 -8.64
CA HIS A 127 7.90 -12.97 -7.81
C HIS A 127 8.29 -13.22 -6.36
N GLY A 128 7.89 -14.36 -5.81
CA GLY A 128 8.31 -14.72 -4.48
C GLY A 128 9.80 -15.04 -4.43
N ASN A 129 10.38 -15.75 -5.41
CA ASN A 129 11.82 -16.04 -5.42
C ASN A 129 12.66 -14.76 -5.40
N TRP A 130 12.21 -13.78 -6.19
CA TRP A 130 12.83 -12.46 -6.22
C TRP A 130 12.71 -11.72 -4.88
N LEU A 131 11.57 -11.83 -4.19
CA LEU A 131 11.42 -11.27 -2.83
C LEU A 131 12.32 -11.98 -1.80
N GLU A 132 12.53 -13.29 -1.92
CA GLU A 132 13.45 -14.03 -1.04
C GLU A 132 14.89 -13.55 -1.19
N GLU A 133 15.36 -13.35 -2.42
CA GLU A 133 16.69 -12.79 -2.69
C GLU A 133 16.85 -11.41 -2.03
N ILE A 134 15.82 -10.57 -2.10
CA ILE A 134 15.81 -9.24 -1.48
C ILE A 134 15.89 -9.36 0.03
N LEU A 135 14.98 -10.10 0.65
CA LEU A 135 14.92 -10.22 2.11
C LEU A 135 16.19 -10.86 2.66
N GLY A 136 16.75 -11.85 1.95
CA GLY A 136 18.06 -12.44 2.24
C GLY A 136 19.19 -11.41 2.19
N SER A 137 19.23 -10.57 1.15
CA SER A 137 20.25 -9.51 1.03
C SER A 137 20.16 -8.45 2.14
N LEU A 138 18.95 -8.20 2.67
CA LEU A 138 18.70 -7.26 3.76
C LEU A 138 18.82 -7.90 5.15
N GLY A 139 19.02 -9.22 5.23
CA GLY A 139 19.02 -9.96 6.49
C GLY A 139 17.66 -9.96 7.21
N VAL A 140 16.56 -9.76 6.48
CA VAL A 140 15.20 -9.77 7.01
C VAL A 140 14.69 -11.21 7.04
N PRO A 141 14.33 -11.76 8.21
CA PRO A 141 13.77 -13.10 8.30
C PRO A 141 12.47 -13.24 7.50
N TYR A 142 12.28 -14.40 6.88
CA TYR A 142 11.07 -14.72 6.13
C TYR A 142 10.71 -16.19 6.23
N ASP A 143 9.42 -16.49 6.04
CA ASP A 143 8.94 -17.82 5.71
C ASP A 143 8.33 -17.82 4.31
N ARG A 144 8.29 -19.00 3.68
CA ARG A 144 7.74 -19.20 2.34
C ARG A 144 6.65 -20.27 2.31
N GLN A 145 5.53 -19.93 1.68
CA GLN A 145 4.49 -20.86 1.24
C GLN A 145 4.40 -20.81 -0.28
N ASN A 146 5.07 -21.76 -0.95
CA ASN A 146 5.12 -21.83 -2.40
C ASN A 146 4.03 -22.75 -2.94
N GLY A 147 2.99 -22.17 -3.55
CA GLY A 147 1.88 -22.92 -4.12
C GLY A 147 2.28 -23.91 -5.22
N ALA A 148 3.50 -23.86 -5.76
CA ALA A 148 3.98 -24.84 -6.75
C ALA A 148 4.39 -26.18 -6.13
N LEU A 149 4.60 -26.24 -4.82
CA LEU A 149 5.09 -27.42 -4.11
C LEU A 149 3.95 -28.34 -3.68
N ASP A 150 4.17 -29.64 -3.85
CA ASP A 150 3.30 -30.67 -3.28
C ASP A 150 3.32 -30.55 -1.75
N GLY A 151 2.13 -30.61 -1.13
CA GLY A 151 1.93 -30.40 0.30
C GLY A 151 1.68 -28.95 0.74
N VAL A 152 1.84 -27.93 -0.12
CA VAL A 152 1.40 -26.56 0.21
C VAL A 152 -0.07 -26.40 -0.15
N THR A 153 -0.92 -26.42 0.89
CA THR A 153 -2.39 -26.36 0.81
C THR A 153 -2.96 -25.15 1.57
N ASN A 154 -4.26 -24.86 1.38
CA ASN A 154 -4.99 -23.92 2.22
C ASN A 154 -4.84 -24.24 3.72
N GLN A 155 -4.91 -25.52 4.08
CA GLN A 155 -4.78 -25.94 5.48
C GLN A 155 -3.37 -25.66 6.02
N THR A 156 -2.33 -25.98 5.25
CA THR A 156 -0.95 -25.70 5.68
C THR A 156 -0.66 -24.21 5.79
N LEU A 157 -1.17 -23.39 4.86
CA LEU A 157 -1.05 -21.94 4.94
C LEU A 157 -1.72 -21.38 6.19
N LYS A 158 -2.96 -21.81 6.50
CA LYS A 158 -3.67 -21.40 7.72
C LYS A 158 -2.91 -21.83 8.98
N ALA A 159 -2.46 -23.09 9.03
CA ALA A 159 -1.68 -23.60 10.15
C ALA A 159 -0.39 -22.79 10.34
N HIS A 160 0.29 -22.45 9.25
CA HIS A 160 1.51 -21.68 9.26
C HIS A 160 1.30 -20.24 9.75
N ILE A 161 0.25 -19.56 9.28
CA ILE A 161 -0.09 -18.21 9.75
C ILE A 161 -0.41 -18.21 11.25
N GLN A 162 -1.19 -19.18 11.72
CA GLN A 162 -1.59 -19.29 13.12
C GLN A 162 -0.44 -19.73 14.05
N GLY A 163 0.48 -20.57 13.57
CA GLY A 163 1.60 -21.11 14.35
C GLY A 163 2.88 -20.26 14.29
N SER A 164 2.92 -19.20 13.49
CA SER A 164 4.16 -18.47 13.18
C SER A 164 4.73 -17.61 14.31
N GLY A 165 3.93 -17.28 15.32
CA GLY A 165 4.27 -16.23 16.29
C GLY A 165 4.09 -14.81 15.74
N GLY A 166 3.80 -14.67 14.45
CA GLY A 166 3.34 -13.45 13.80
C GLY A 166 4.27 -12.90 12.70
N TYR A 167 3.68 -12.11 11.81
CA TYR A 167 4.36 -11.47 10.67
C TYR A 167 4.09 -9.97 10.68
N GLY A 168 5.11 -9.20 10.30
CA GLY A 168 4.95 -7.76 10.02
C GLY A 168 4.30 -7.53 8.66
N VAL A 169 4.71 -8.32 7.65
CA VAL A 169 4.20 -8.25 6.29
C VAL A 169 3.84 -9.65 5.79
N LEU A 170 2.71 -9.77 5.11
CA LEU A 170 2.30 -10.97 4.37
C LEU A 170 2.11 -10.57 2.91
N THR A 171 2.85 -11.20 2.01
CA THR A 171 2.74 -10.94 0.57
C THR A 171 2.04 -12.10 -0.13
N TYR A 172 1.18 -11.79 -1.10
CA TYR A 172 0.69 -12.77 -2.07
C TYR A 172 0.98 -12.30 -3.49
N PHE A 173 1.54 -13.19 -4.31
CA PHE A 173 1.78 -12.98 -5.73
C PHE A 173 1.07 -14.05 -6.54
N GLY A 174 0.02 -13.69 -7.28
CA GLY A 174 -0.73 -14.68 -8.03
C GLY A 174 -2.00 -14.19 -8.69
N HIS A 175 -2.83 -15.16 -9.08
CA HIS A 175 -4.14 -14.89 -9.60
C HIS A 175 -5.16 -14.57 -8.50
N GLY A 176 -6.10 -13.69 -8.82
CA GLY A 176 -7.25 -13.39 -7.98
C GLY A 176 -8.52 -13.36 -8.81
N ASP A 177 -9.66 -13.63 -8.18
CA ASP A 177 -10.98 -13.57 -8.80
C ASP A 177 -11.97 -12.90 -7.82
N ALA A 178 -13.08 -12.38 -8.34
CA ALA A 178 -14.14 -11.69 -7.60
C ALA A 178 -15.41 -12.53 -7.36
N ASN A 179 -15.55 -13.68 -8.02
CA ASN A 179 -16.79 -14.48 -7.94
C ASN A 179 -16.56 -15.97 -7.58
N PRO A 180 -16.37 -16.31 -6.29
CA PRO A 180 -16.19 -15.41 -5.15
C PRO A 180 -14.76 -14.83 -5.07
N TYR A 181 -14.59 -13.81 -4.22
CA TYR A 181 -13.28 -13.25 -3.87
C TYR A 181 -12.32 -14.32 -3.34
N ARG A 182 -11.30 -14.66 -4.14
CA ARG A 182 -10.33 -15.71 -3.80
C ARG A 182 -8.94 -15.51 -4.44
N TRP A 183 -7.90 -16.03 -3.79
CA TRP A 183 -6.67 -16.36 -4.48
C TRP A 183 -6.97 -17.59 -5.32
N ASP A 184 -6.94 -17.41 -6.64
CA ASP A 184 -7.57 -18.35 -7.56
C ASP A 184 -6.61 -19.48 -7.95
N HIS A 185 -7.05 -20.73 -7.78
CA HIS A 185 -6.27 -21.95 -8.10
C HIS A 185 -4.80 -21.85 -7.67
N TRP A 186 -4.56 -21.30 -6.48
CA TRP A 186 -3.27 -20.71 -6.13
C TRP A 186 -2.20 -21.76 -5.83
N ASN A 187 -2.57 -23.01 -5.56
CA ASN A 187 -1.63 -24.05 -5.19
C ASN A 187 -1.70 -25.28 -6.09
N TYR A 188 -0.80 -26.24 -5.86
CA TYR A 188 -0.64 -27.45 -6.65
C TYR A 188 -1.94 -28.25 -6.79
N LEU A 189 -2.76 -28.29 -5.72
CA LEU A 189 -4.08 -28.95 -5.69
C LEU A 189 -5.20 -28.11 -6.31
N LEU A 190 -4.89 -26.95 -6.88
CA LEU A 190 -5.83 -26.00 -7.47
C LEU A 190 -6.87 -25.49 -6.46
N GLU A 191 -6.53 -25.44 -5.17
CA GLU A 191 -7.42 -24.88 -4.17
C GLU A 191 -7.56 -23.36 -4.32
N HIS A 192 -8.62 -22.82 -3.73
CA HIS A 192 -8.88 -21.39 -3.64
C HIS A 192 -8.72 -20.91 -2.21
N PHE A 193 -7.89 -19.89 -1.96
CA PHE A 193 -7.84 -19.25 -0.64
C PHE A 193 -8.87 -18.11 -0.59
N THR A 194 -9.99 -18.37 0.06
CA THR A 194 -11.19 -17.52 0.01
C THR A 194 -11.22 -16.50 1.15
N THR A 195 -12.13 -15.53 1.07
CA THR A 195 -12.45 -14.66 2.21
C THR A 195 -12.96 -15.44 3.43
N GLY A 196 -13.57 -16.62 3.23
CA GLY A 196 -13.94 -17.55 4.30
C GLY A 196 -12.74 -18.19 4.98
N ASP A 197 -11.66 -18.48 4.25
CA ASP A 197 -10.40 -18.92 4.86
C ASP A 197 -9.79 -17.81 5.72
N VAL A 198 -9.83 -16.56 5.25
CA VAL A 198 -9.37 -15.40 6.00
C VAL A 198 -10.18 -15.19 7.28
N SER A 199 -11.51 -15.32 7.22
CA SER A 199 -12.37 -15.16 8.40
C SER A 199 -12.20 -16.28 9.44
N SER A 200 -11.70 -17.45 9.02
CA SER A 200 -11.38 -18.57 9.92
C SER A 200 -10.09 -18.38 10.74
N LEU A 201 -9.26 -17.39 10.40
CA LEU A 201 -8.00 -17.14 11.09
C LEU A 201 -8.24 -16.55 12.49
N THR A 202 -7.52 -17.09 13.48
CA THR A 202 -7.60 -16.68 14.89
C THR A 202 -6.28 -16.07 15.40
N THR A 203 -5.75 -15.09 14.65
CA THR A 203 -4.46 -14.44 14.92
C THR A 203 -4.59 -13.07 15.58
N ALA A 204 -5.51 -12.91 16.53
CA ALA A 204 -5.82 -11.61 17.14
C ALA A 204 -4.59 -10.87 17.69
N ASN A 205 -3.52 -11.59 18.03
CA ASN A 205 -2.32 -11.02 18.61
C ASN A 205 -1.35 -10.41 17.59
N TRP A 206 -1.43 -10.75 16.29
CA TRP A 206 -0.57 -10.20 15.25
C TRP A 206 -1.36 -9.87 13.98
N LEU A 207 -1.14 -8.67 13.46
CA LEU A 207 -1.90 -8.13 12.34
C LEU A 207 -0.92 -7.70 11.23
N PRO A 208 -0.53 -8.59 10.31
CA PRO A 208 0.35 -8.23 9.21
C PRO A 208 -0.24 -7.13 8.33
N LEU A 209 0.65 -6.33 7.74
CA LEU A 209 0.35 -5.58 6.52
C LEU A 209 0.29 -6.57 5.36
N VAL A 210 -0.83 -6.61 4.65
CA VAL A 210 -1.03 -7.53 3.54
C VAL A 210 -0.67 -6.83 2.23
N TYR A 211 0.20 -7.42 1.42
CA TYR A 211 0.55 -6.93 0.09
C TYR A 211 0.08 -7.95 -0.95
N ASN A 212 -1.07 -7.67 -1.57
CA ASN A 212 -1.83 -8.64 -2.35
C ASN A 212 -1.79 -8.29 -3.85
N VAL A 213 -0.76 -8.80 -4.53
CA VAL A 213 -0.60 -8.68 -5.99
C VAL A 213 -1.47 -9.74 -6.66
N ALA A 214 -2.77 -9.48 -6.67
CA ALA A 214 -3.80 -10.32 -7.26
C ALA A 214 -4.99 -9.47 -7.73
N CYS A 215 -5.61 -9.85 -8.84
CA CYS A 215 -6.79 -9.17 -9.34
C CYS A 215 -7.91 -9.15 -8.28
N TYR A 216 -8.63 -8.04 -8.18
CA TYR A 216 -9.81 -7.87 -7.32
C TYR A 216 -9.55 -8.04 -5.81
N SER A 217 -8.29 -8.17 -5.39
CA SER A 217 -7.93 -8.37 -3.98
C SER A 217 -8.30 -7.18 -3.08
N ALA A 218 -8.45 -6.00 -3.66
CA ALA A 218 -8.92 -4.80 -2.99
C ALA A 218 -10.17 -4.23 -3.69
N GLU A 219 -10.97 -5.06 -4.35
CA GLU A 219 -12.26 -4.60 -4.87
C GLU A 219 -13.18 -4.20 -3.72
N TRP A 220 -13.90 -3.10 -3.92
CA TRP A 220 -14.83 -2.53 -2.96
C TRP A 220 -15.99 -3.50 -2.74
N ALA A 221 -16.41 -3.68 -1.49
CA ALA A 221 -17.48 -4.60 -1.09
C ALA A 221 -17.10 -6.10 -1.12
N GLY A 222 -15.96 -6.44 -0.51
CA GLY A 222 -15.68 -7.83 -0.12
C GLY A 222 -14.36 -8.45 -0.59
N GLY A 223 -13.47 -7.70 -1.26
CA GLY A 223 -12.15 -8.21 -1.64
C GLY A 223 -11.32 -8.69 -0.43
N HIS A 224 -10.26 -9.50 -0.65
CA HIS A 224 -9.44 -10.04 0.46
C HIS A 224 -8.93 -8.98 1.41
N CYS A 225 -8.46 -7.85 0.91
CA CYS A 225 -7.94 -6.79 1.76
C CYS A 225 -9.00 -6.34 2.76
N GLU A 226 -10.27 -6.36 2.37
CA GLU A 226 -11.37 -6.12 3.30
C GLU A 226 -11.61 -7.27 4.27
N ALA A 227 -11.57 -8.52 3.82
CA ALA A 227 -11.71 -9.69 4.69
C ALA A 227 -10.60 -9.77 5.76
N TRP A 228 -9.34 -9.51 5.37
CA TRP A 228 -8.18 -9.51 6.28
C TRP A 228 -8.36 -8.46 7.35
N ARG A 229 -8.69 -7.23 6.97
CA ARG A 229 -8.87 -6.12 7.91
C ARG A 229 -10.16 -6.26 8.73
N GLY A 230 -11.22 -6.82 8.15
CA GLY A 230 -12.53 -7.00 8.80
C GLY A 230 -12.63 -8.15 9.78
N ASN A 231 -11.72 -9.15 9.75
CA ASN A 231 -11.79 -10.30 10.67
C ASN A 231 -11.55 -9.87 12.14
N PRO A 232 -12.53 -9.95 13.06
CA PRO A 232 -12.33 -9.56 14.46
C PRO A 232 -11.40 -10.50 15.24
N GLY A 233 -11.29 -11.77 14.82
CA GLY A 233 -10.46 -12.79 15.46
C GLY A 233 -8.98 -12.78 15.03
N GLY A 234 -8.59 -11.91 14.09
CA GLY A 234 -7.25 -11.88 13.53
C GLY A 234 -7.18 -11.15 12.21
N GLY A 235 -6.52 -11.76 11.22
CA GLY A 235 -6.39 -11.20 9.88
C GLY A 235 -5.25 -10.19 9.78
N GLY A 236 -5.48 -9.06 9.12
CA GLY A 236 -4.46 -8.05 8.81
C GLY A 236 -4.81 -6.67 9.34
N ILE A 237 -3.82 -5.77 9.39
CA ILE A 237 -4.05 -4.38 9.80
C ILE A 237 -4.47 -3.50 8.62
N ALA A 238 -3.83 -3.68 7.48
CA ALA A 238 -4.10 -2.97 6.23
C ALA A 238 -3.77 -3.91 5.05
N GLY A 239 -4.28 -3.60 3.86
CA GLY A 239 -4.03 -4.40 2.67
C GLY A 239 -3.82 -3.57 1.42
N TRP A 240 -2.70 -3.73 0.73
CA TRP A 240 -2.56 -3.27 -0.66
C TRP A 240 -3.14 -4.30 -1.61
N GLY A 241 -3.86 -3.84 -2.63
CA GLY A 241 -4.35 -4.72 -3.66
C GLY A 241 -4.96 -3.97 -4.84
N PHE A 242 -5.46 -4.73 -5.81
CA PHE A 242 -6.12 -4.15 -6.98
C PHE A 242 -7.64 -4.13 -6.78
N SER A 243 -8.28 -2.98 -7.00
CA SER A 243 -9.75 -2.88 -7.07
C SER A 243 -10.36 -3.56 -8.29
N ARG A 244 -9.52 -3.99 -9.24
CA ARG A 244 -9.90 -4.66 -10.47
C ARG A 244 -8.78 -5.59 -10.91
N ARG A 245 -8.72 -5.95 -12.20
CA ARG A 245 -7.59 -6.67 -12.79
C ARG A 245 -6.33 -5.81 -12.71
N GLY A 246 -5.23 -6.42 -12.30
CA GLY A 246 -3.90 -5.84 -12.31
C GLY A 246 -3.03 -6.49 -13.39
N TYR A 247 -1.94 -5.81 -13.77
CA TYR A 247 -0.96 -6.28 -14.72
C TYR A 247 0.35 -6.61 -14.02
N THR A 248 0.76 -7.87 -14.12
CA THR A 248 1.86 -8.47 -13.36
C THR A 248 3.20 -7.77 -13.58
N ASP A 249 3.55 -7.42 -14.82
CA ASP A 249 4.83 -6.79 -15.15
C ASP A 249 4.97 -5.39 -14.51
N ALA A 250 3.94 -4.56 -14.65
CA ALA A 250 3.88 -3.26 -14.00
C ALA A 250 3.84 -3.39 -12.46
N ALA A 251 3.16 -4.42 -11.93
CA ALA A 251 3.15 -4.70 -10.50
C ALA A 251 4.51 -5.15 -9.97
N ALA A 252 5.32 -5.80 -10.80
CA ALA A 252 6.69 -6.18 -10.45
C ALA A 252 7.57 -4.93 -10.22
N VAL A 253 7.41 -3.86 -11.01
CA VAL A 253 8.13 -2.59 -10.79
C VAL A 253 7.69 -1.89 -9.51
N MET A 254 6.40 -1.89 -9.19
CA MET A 254 5.92 -1.38 -7.89
C MET A 254 6.55 -2.18 -6.74
N SER A 255 6.57 -3.51 -6.88
CA SER A 255 7.18 -4.40 -5.88
C SER A 255 8.69 -4.15 -5.74
N ALA A 256 9.40 -3.91 -6.87
CA ALA A 256 10.79 -3.50 -6.90
C ALA A 256 11.04 -2.15 -6.25
N SER A 257 10.15 -1.19 -6.40
CA SER A 257 10.34 0.13 -5.81
C SER A 257 10.07 0.13 -4.32
N LEU A 258 9.13 -0.70 -3.86
CA LEU A 258 8.91 -0.96 -2.44
C LEU A 258 10.14 -1.59 -1.74
N ARG A 259 11.10 -2.16 -2.49
CA ARG A 259 12.36 -2.72 -1.97
C ARG A 259 13.36 -1.66 -1.50
N GLU A 260 13.37 -0.49 -2.16
CA GLU A 260 14.35 0.59 -1.91
C GLU A 260 13.93 1.48 -0.75
N LEU A 261 12.67 1.35 -0.33
CA LEU A 261 12.16 2.05 0.81
C LEU A 261 12.67 1.34 2.04
N PRO A 262 13.45 2.03 2.89
CA PRO A 262 14.07 1.37 4.01
C PRO A 262 12.95 0.77 4.87
N TYR A 263 12.95 -0.55 5.02
CA TYR A 263 12.16 -1.29 6.00
C TYR A 263 12.59 -0.94 7.45
N THR A 264 13.20 0.24 7.66
CA THR A 264 13.46 0.85 8.96
C THR A 264 12.16 1.48 9.46
N LEU A 265 11.31 0.59 9.88
CA LEU A 265 10.18 0.74 10.78
C LEU A 265 10.65 1.47 12.06
N PRO A 266 10.36 2.78 12.20
CA PRO A 266 9.02 3.20 12.65
C PRO A 266 8.38 4.38 11.88
N GLU A 267 8.96 4.84 10.76
CA GLU A 267 8.54 6.09 10.09
C GLU A 267 7.88 5.90 8.71
N THR A 268 7.66 4.65 8.28
CA THR A 268 7.17 4.39 6.92
C THR A 268 5.76 4.94 6.74
N ARG A 269 5.68 6.09 6.07
CA ARG A 269 4.45 6.64 5.51
C ARG A 269 4.03 5.70 4.38
N THR A 270 3.14 4.74 4.66
CA THR A 270 2.70 3.74 3.67
C THR A 270 2.18 4.37 2.39
N TRP A 271 1.58 5.56 2.48
CA TRP A 271 1.20 6.34 1.30
C TRP A 271 2.40 6.77 0.44
N LEU A 272 3.46 7.28 1.05
CA LEU A 272 4.66 7.77 0.33
C LEU A 272 5.33 6.60 -0.36
N ALA A 273 5.42 5.47 0.35
CA ALA A 273 5.94 4.23 -0.20
C ALA A 273 5.14 3.78 -1.44
N THR A 274 3.81 3.81 -1.33
CA THR A 274 2.90 3.43 -2.42
C THR A 274 3.04 4.38 -3.62
N ASN A 275 3.06 5.69 -3.39
CA ASN A 275 3.12 6.67 -4.47
C ASN A 275 4.47 6.66 -5.17
N LEU A 276 5.58 6.54 -4.43
CA LEU A 276 6.91 6.37 -5.05
C LEU A 276 6.95 5.11 -5.91
N ALA A 277 6.40 3.99 -5.44
CA ALA A 277 6.34 2.75 -6.21
C ALA A 277 5.49 2.87 -7.48
N LYS A 278 4.35 3.56 -7.40
CA LYS A 278 3.52 3.87 -8.57
C LYS A 278 4.21 4.79 -9.56
N LEU A 279 4.93 5.81 -9.09
CA LEU A 279 5.67 6.73 -9.94
C LEU A 279 6.77 6.01 -10.72
N GLU A 280 7.58 5.19 -10.05
CA GLU A 280 8.60 4.39 -10.73
C GLU A 280 7.99 3.41 -11.73
N MET A 281 6.87 2.75 -11.38
CA MET A 281 6.12 1.93 -12.32
C MET A 281 5.64 2.74 -13.54
N LEU A 282 5.08 3.93 -13.36
CA LEU A 282 4.61 4.77 -14.46
C LEU A 282 5.76 5.29 -15.34
N ARG A 283 6.97 5.44 -14.79
CA ARG A 283 8.16 5.78 -15.59
C ARG A 283 8.57 4.64 -16.52
N GLU A 284 8.43 3.40 -16.08
CA GLU A 284 8.79 2.21 -16.87
C GLU A 284 7.64 1.74 -17.78
N TYR A 285 6.40 1.87 -17.31
CA TYR A 285 5.17 1.54 -18.00
C TYR A 285 4.26 2.78 -18.12
N PRO A 286 4.61 3.78 -18.96
CA PRO A 286 3.78 4.96 -19.19
C PRO A 286 2.54 4.67 -20.07
N ASP A 287 2.27 3.40 -20.34
CA ASP A 287 1.19 2.93 -21.19
C ASP A 287 -0.12 2.73 -20.41
N GLN A 288 -1.12 2.17 -21.09
CA GLN A 288 -2.43 1.90 -20.48
C GLN A 288 -2.39 0.86 -19.36
N PHE A 289 -1.38 -0.02 -19.31
CA PHE A 289 -1.26 -1.07 -18.30
C PHE A 289 -0.67 -0.52 -17.00
N GLY A 290 0.36 0.32 -17.10
CA GLY A 290 0.87 1.05 -15.93
C GLY A 290 -0.18 2.03 -15.38
N ARG A 291 -0.90 2.75 -16.25
CA ARG A 291 -2.04 3.57 -15.82
C ARG A 291 -3.13 2.74 -15.15
N ALA A 292 -3.46 1.56 -15.67
CA ALA A 292 -4.41 0.66 -15.03
C ALA A 292 -4.01 0.35 -13.59
N ASN A 293 -2.79 -0.12 -13.38
CA ASN A 293 -2.27 -0.43 -12.06
C ASN A 293 -2.23 0.79 -11.15
N ASN A 294 -1.88 1.97 -11.67
CA ASN A 294 -1.86 3.19 -10.88
C ASN A 294 -3.26 3.55 -10.34
N HIS A 295 -4.29 3.38 -11.16
CA HIS A 295 -5.68 3.62 -10.74
C HIS A 295 -6.25 2.49 -9.88
N THR A 296 -5.91 1.22 -10.12
CA THR A 296 -6.53 0.08 -9.43
C THR A 296 -5.79 -0.32 -8.15
N PHE A 297 -4.47 -0.11 -8.07
CA PHE A 297 -3.68 -0.51 -6.91
C PHE A 297 -3.81 0.51 -5.79
N HIS A 298 -4.34 0.13 -4.64
CA HIS A 298 -4.53 1.07 -3.53
C HIS A 298 -4.43 0.35 -2.20
N LEU A 299 -4.32 1.15 -1.15
CA LEU A 299 -4.23 0.69 0.22
C LEU A 299 -5.62 0.73 0.86
N VAL A 300 -6.12 -0.44 1.25
CA VAL A 300 -7.30 -0.60 2.10
C VAL A 300 -6.85 -0.52 3.56
N VAL A 301 -7.18 0.64 4.16
CA VAL A 301 -6.87 1.18 5.50
C VAL A 301 -5.53 1.92 5.72
N THR A 302 -5.66 2.99 6.50
CA THR A 302 -4.75 4.09 6.89
C THR A 302 -3.48 4.38 6.06
N PRO A 303 -3.30 5.62 5.57
CA PRO A 303 -2.09 6.06 4.85
C PRO A 303 -0.81 6.19 5.69
N ARG A 304 -0.86 5.99 7.02
CA ARG A 304 0.31 6.12 7.94
C ARG A 304 0.57 4.87 8.78
N SER A 305 0.19 3.66 8.37
CA SER A 305 0.41 2.49 9.24
C SER A 305 1.92 2.27 9.48
N THR A 306 2.38 2.53 10.70
CA THR A 306 3.76 2.29 11.10
C THR A 306 3.88 0.91 11.71
N SER A 307 4.67 0.01 11.15
CA SER A 307 5.27 -1.07 11.94
C SER A 307 6.55 -0.53 12.60
N GLY A 308 6.93 -1.05 13.77
CA GLY A 308 8.21 -0.75 14.46
C GLY A 308 8.15 0.16 15.70
N PRO A 309 9.11 0.02 16.62
CA PRO A 309 9.19 0.82 17.84
C PRO A 309 9.70 2.24 17.55
N LEU A 310 8.98 3.26 18.01
CA LEU A 310 9.50 4.63 18.08
C LEU A 310 10.55 4.73 19.19
N THR A 311 11.79 5.10 18.87
CA THR A 311 12.76 5.49 19.90
C THR A 311 12.32 6.82 20.50
N ALA A 312 12.10 6.83 21.82
CA ALA A 312 11.77 8.06 22.54
C ALA A 312 12.97 9.02 22.48
N ALA A 313 12.85 10.09 21.70
CA ALA A 313 13.77 11.21 21.81
C ALA A 313 13.54 11.89 23.17
N SER A 314 14.60 11.91 24.00
CA SER A 314 14.64 12.72 25.22
C SER A 314 14.28 14.17 24.89
N SER A 315 13.20 14.68 25.49
CA SER A 315 12.67 16.01 25.19
C SER A 315 13.55 17.11 25.79
N PRO A 316 14.06 18.07 25.01
CA PRO A 316 14.44 19.37 25.56
C PRO A 316 13.17 20.15 25.93
N SER A 317 13.23 20.92 27.02
CA SER A 317 12.12 21.72 27.54
C SER A 317 11.41 22.53 26.44
N MET A 318 10.11 22.28 26.32
CA MET A 318 9.19 22.88 25.35
C MET A 318 9.03 24.39 25.62
N GLN A 319 9.63 25.23 24.77
CA GLN A 319 9.15 26.61 24.59
C GLN A 319 8.08 26.59 23.50
N SER A 320 6.88 27.08 23.84
CA SER A 320 5.74 27.17 22.94
C SER A 320 6.06 28.04 21.72
N ARG A 321 6.12 27.44 20.53
CA ARG A 321 6.04 28.19 19.27
C ARG A 321 4.58 28.27 18.85
N GLY A 322 4.08 29.50 18.68
CA GLY A 322 2.75 29.79 18.16
C GLY A 322 2.55 29.36 16.70
N PRO A 323 1.32 29.47 16.16
CA PRO A 323 0.98 28.98 14.84
C PRO A 323 1.82 29.63 13.73
N CYS A 324 2.25 28.82 12.76
CA CYS A 324 2.99 29.27 11.58
C CYS A 324 2.25 30.41 10.88
N THR A 325 2.79 31.63 11.02
CA THR A 325 2.40 32.81 10.27
C THR A 325 3.66 33.33 9.59
N PRO A 326 3.77 33.31 8.24
CA PRO A 326 4.89 33.93 7.56
C PRO A 326 4.65 35.44 7.46
N THR A 327 5.43 36.23 8.19
CA THR A 327 5.52 37.68 8.00
C THR A 327 6.26 37.98 6.69
N LEU A 328 5.56 38.60 5.73
CA LEU A 328 6.16 39.23 4.56
C LEU A 328 6.82 40.56 4.98
N GLY A 329 8.14 40.69 4.78
CA GLY A 329 8.90 41.93 4.91
C GLY A 329 9.42 42.39 3.54
N PRO A 330 9.62 43.71 3.32
CA PRO A 330 9.57 44.33 1.99
C PRO A 330 10.85 44.18 1.15
N MET A 331 10.65 44.20 -0.18
CA MET A 331 11.68 44.39 -1.20
C MET A 331 12.39 45.74 -1.05
N PHE A 332 13.72 45.76 -1.13
CA PHE A 332 14.66 46.74 -1.75
C PHE A 332 16.08 46.24 -1.35
N GLY A 333 17.04 45.96 -2.24
CA GLY A 333 17.77 46.84 -3.14
C GLY A 333 19.18 46.23 -3.38
N ALA A 334 19.80 46.55 -4.52
CA ALA A 334 21.01 45.92 -5.05
C ALA A 334 22.29 46.09 -4.21
N GLY A 335 23.20 45.11 -4.29
CA GLY A 335 24.57 45.21 -3.78
C GLY A 335 25.42 43.98 -4.10
N SER A 336 26.43 44.16 -4.95
CA SER A 336 27.44 43.17 -5.35
C SER A 336 28.40 42.80 -4.21
N SER A 337 28.77 41.53 -4.09
CA SER A 337 30.17 41.04 -3.98
C SER A 337 30.22 39.55 -3.63
N ALA A 338 31.22 38.89 -4.21
CA ALA A 338 31.49 37.47 -4.07
C ALA A 338 32.02 37.12 -2.67
N GLN A 339 31.58 35.99 -2.10
CA GLN A 339 32.45 35.01 -1.43
C GLN A 339 31.71 33.74 -0.98
N MET A 340 32.30 32.59 -1.35
CA MET A 340 32.21 31.26 -0.75
C MET A 340 30.88 30.47 -0.82
N ALA A 341 30.68 29.80 -1.95
CA ALA A 341 29.94 28.53 -1.99
C ALA A 341 30.82 27.39 -1.46
N ARG A 342 30.37 26.69 -0.41
CA ARG A 342 30.84 25.35 -0.04
C ARG A 342 29.68 24.37 -0.19
N PRO A 343 29.69 23.45 -1.18
CA PRO A 343 28.71 22.38 -1.24
C PRO A 343 29.05 21.28 -0.23
N TRP A 344 28.02 20.75 0.41
CA TRP A 344 28.07 19.55 1.23
C TRP A 344 28.54 18.37 0.38
N ARG A 345 29.75 17.86 0.66
CA ARG A 345 30.23 16.58 0.14
C ARG A 345 29.50 15.46 0.87
N MET A 346 28.65 14.71 0.16
CA MET A 346 28.39 13.32 0.53
C MET A 346 29.65 12.51 0.25
N LEU A 347 30.17 11.85 1.27
CA LEU A 347 31.20 10.83 1.14
C LEU A 347 30.64 9.66 0.33
N GLY A 348 31.17 9.49 -0.87
CA GLY A 348 30.86 8.36 -1.74
C GLY A 348 31.48 7.07 -1.22
N SER A 349 30.63 6.11 -0.88
CA SER A 349 30.91 4.70 -1.13
C SER A 349 30.27 4.38 -2.48
N ALA A 350 31.09 4.08 -3.49
CA ALA A 350 30.65 3.71 -4.82
C ALA A 350 29.90 2.36 -4.76
N TYR A 351 28.59 2.41 -4.57
CA TYR A 351 27.71 1.27 -4.83
C TYR A 351 27.45 1.21 -6.33
N THR A 352 28.21 0.38 -7.03
CA THR A 352 27.92 0.00 -8.41
C THR A 352 26.59 -0.75 -8.43
N ARG A 353 25.59 -0.17 -9.12
CA ARG A 353 24.29 -0.83 -9.37
C ARG A 353 24.53 -2.25 -9.90
N PRO A 354 23.94 -3.30 -9.31
CA PRO A 354 23.88 -4.60 -9.96
C PRO A 354 23.15 -4.48 -11.31
N ALA A 355 23.57 -5.26 -12.30
CA ALA A 355 22.91 -5.31 -13.59
C ALA A 355 21.41 -5.65 -13.42
N ARG A 356 20.55 -4.87 -14.08
CA ARG A 356 19.10 -5.07 -14.07
C ARG A 356 18.77 -6.42 -14.74
N PRO A 357 17.82 -7.22 -14.22
CA PRO A 357 17.29 -8.37 -14.94
C PRO A 357 16.70 -7.93 -16.28
N ASP A 358 17.00 -8.66 -17.36
CA ASP A 358 16.45 -8.39 -18.69
C ASP A 358 15.02 -8.95 -18.82
N TYR A 359 14.03 -8.10 -18.52
CA TYR A 359 12.60 -8.43 -18.62
C TYR A 359 12.10 -8.60 -20.07
N ARG A 360 12.93 -8.35 -21.10
CA ARG A 360 12.52 -8.49 -22.52
C ARG A 360 12.35 -9.95 -22.96
N ARG A 361 12.87 -10.93 -22.21
CA ARG A 361 12.75 -12.36 -22.56
C ARG A 361 11.39 -12.97 -22.20
N CYS A 362 10.63 -12.39 -21.27
CA CYS A 362 9.29 -12.89 -20.91
C CYS A 362 8.21 -12.51 -21.93
N SER A 363 8.36 -11.38 -22.64
CA SER A 363 7.39 -10.96 -23.66
C SER A 363 7.50 -11.75 -24.97
N ALA A 364 8.68 -12.31 -25.28
CA ALA A 364 8.92 -13.07 -26.50
C ALA A 364 8.14 -14.40 -26.55
N ARG A 365 7.89 -15.06 -25.41
CA ARG A 365 7.10 -16.31 -25.36
C ARG A 365 5.60 -16.12 -25.51
N LYS A 366 5.04 -14.92 -25.27
CA LYS A 366 3.61 -14.64 -25.49
C LYS A 366 3.24 -14.51 -26.97
N LYS A 367 4.17 -14.11 -27.84
CA LYS A 367 3.89 -14.01 -29.28
C LYS A 367 3.81 -15.37 -29.99
N GLN A 368 4.39 -16.43 -29.42
CA GLN A 368 4.42 -17.74 -30.07
C GLN A 368 3.22 -18.64 -29.73
N ILE A 369 2.46 -18.32 -28.67
CA ILE A 369 1.27 -19.10 -28.26
C ILE A 369 -0.02 -18.60 -28.93
N VAL A 370 0.00 -17.42 -29.57
CA VAL A 370 -1.17 -16.82 -30.24
C VAL A 370 -1.24 -17.18 -31.73
N GLN A 371 -0.26 -17.91 -32.29
CA GLN A 371 -0.28 -18.32 -33.70
C GLN A 371 -0.63 -19.81 -33.94
N ASP A 372 -0.73 -20.63 -32.90
CA ASP A 372 -1.07 -22.07 -33.01
C ASP A 372 -2.37 -22.45 -32.28
N ARG A 373 -3.41 -21.60 -32.35
CA ARG A 373 -4.79 -21.99 -31.99
C ARG A 373 -5.81 -21.47 -32.97
#